data_AF-A0A7X6SZY3-F1
#
_entry.id   AF-A0A7X6SZY3-F1
#
_cell.length_a   1.000
_cell.length_b   1.000
_cell.length_c   1.000
_cell.angle_alpha   90.00
_cell.angle_beta   90.00
_cell.angle_gamma   90.00
#
_symmetry.space_group_name_H-M   'P 1'
#
loop_
_entity.id
_entity.type
_entity.pdbx_description
1 polymer ?
#
loop_
_entity_poly.entity_id
_entity_poly.type
_entity_poly.pdbx_seq_one_letter_code
_entity_poly.pdbx_strand_id
1 'polypeptide(L)'
;AILQGHEEFIRAEISDRVKRGRIEVFVQITSPDETTYNLELNRPLLEAYKRAFNEMNREFDTNEKIKPEFFLQLRDAIIEKTAEPDPDELKGALSKLLDKTLDSLELMRASEGSALANDLNKRLTLIKDYLDRIAQRAPSVVMEYREKLKNRIEAISEELEIDDARLAQEVALFAARCDITEEIVRAGSNLTLFHTYMEMDDAIGRRLDFLVQELNRELNTISSKASDSIISACAVEVKAELEKIREQVQNIE
;
A
#
# COMPACT_ATOMS: atom_id res chain seq x y z
N ALA A 1 -28.19 10.49 -10.78
CA ALA A 1 -28.29 10.99 -12.16
C ALA A 1 -27.37 12.20 -12.38
N ILE A 2 -27.56 13.32 -11.65
CA ILE A 2 -26.77 14.56 -11.85
C ILE A 2 -25.25 14.35 -11.67
N LEU A 3 -24.82 13.62 -10.62
CA LEU A 3 -23.40 13.34 -10.38
C LEU A 3 -22.75 12.37 -11.40
N GLN A 4 -23.52 11.54 -12.10
CA GLN A 4 -22.94 10.58 -13.07
C GLN A 4 -22.27 11.31 -14.26
N GLY A 5 -22.76 12.50 -14.62
CA GLY A 5 -22.16 13.31 -15.68
C GLY A 5 -20.77 13.88 -15.34
N HIS A 6 -20.34 13.81 -14.09
CA HIS A 6 -19.06 14.33 -13.62
C HIS A 6 -18.04 13.22 -13.30
N GLU A 7 -18.37 11.94 -13.52
CA GLU A 7 -17.48 10.82 -13.20
C GLU A 7 -16.15 10.89 -13.95
N GLU A 8 -16.18 11.19 -15.25
CA GLU A 8 -14.95 11.32 -16.06
C GLU A 8 -14.06 12.46 -15.58
N PHE A 9 -14.66 13.57 -15.16
CA PHE A 9 -13.94 14.71 -14.60
C PHE A 9 -13.26 14.35 -13.27
N ILE A 10 -14.00 13.72 -12.35
CA ILE A 10 -13.47 13.27 -11.05
C ILE A 10 -12.32 12.27 -11.28
N ARG A 11 -12.49 11.34 -12.21
CA ARG A 11 -11.47 10.34 -12.53
C ARG A 11 -10.21 10.98 -13.12
N ALA A 12 -10.35 11.98 -14.00
CA ALA A 12 -9.22 12.69 -14.59
C ALA A 12 -8.38 13.41 -13.53
N GLU A 13 -9.02 14.23 -12.68
CA GLU A 13 -8.35 14.96 -11.59
C GLU A 13 -7.59 14.02 -10.63
N ILE A 14 -8.21 12.89 -10.26
CA ILE A 14 -7.57 11.90 -9.41
C ILE A 14 -6.39 11.23 -10.11
N SER A 15 -6.51 10.88 -11.39
CA SER A 15 -5.45 10.17 -12.12
C SER A 15 -4.21 11.05 -12.36
N ASP A 16 -4.40 12.36 -12.47
CA ASP A 16 -3.30 13.31 -12.65
C ASP A 16 -2.40 13.39 -11.40
N ARG A 17 -2.99 13.25 -10.20
CA ARG A 17 -2.27 13.29 -8.92
C ARG A 17 -1.88 11.92 -8.39
N VAL A 18 -2.74 10.91 -8.56
CA VAL A 18 -2.53 9.56 -8.04
C VAL A 18 -2.27 8.56 -9.16
N LYS A 19 -0.99 8.20 -9.32
CA LYS A 19 -0.52 7.31 -10.39
C LYS A 19 -0.66 5.81 -10.08
N ARG A 20 -0.79 5.45 -8.80
CA ARG A 20 -0.86 4.05 -8.30
C ARG A 20 -1.78 3.94 -7.09
N GLY A 21 -2.33 2.75 -6.90
CA GLY A 21 -3.28 2.41 -5.84
C GLY A 21 -4.70 2.17 -6.37
N ARG A 22 -5.56 1.62 -5.51
CA ARG A 22 -7.01 1.53 -5.76
C ARG A 22 -7.69 2.64 -4.98
N ILE A 23 -8.42 3.51 -5.68
CA ILE A 23 -9.19 4.58 -5.05
C ILE A 23 -10.67 4.28 -5.22
N GLU A 24 -11.41 4.33 -4.12
CA GLU A 24 -12.86 4.32 -4.12
C GLU A 24 -13.34 5.70 -3.66
N VAL A 25 -14.19 6.34 -4.47
CA VAL A 25 -14.69 7.67 -4.19
C VAL A 25 -16.19 7.57 -3.96
N PHE A 26 -16.65 8.11 -2.83
CA PHE A 26 -18.06 8.27 -2.54
C PHE A 26 -18.37 9.76 -2.39
N VAL A 27 -19.30 10.24 -3.21
CA VAL A 27 -19.76 11.64 -3.18
C VAL A 27 -21.23 11.65 -2.80
N GLN A 28 -21.55 12.38 -1.73
CA GLN A 28 -22.91 12.59 -1.28
C GLN A 28 -23.21 14.08 -1.29
N ILE A 29 -24.29 14.47 -1.97
CA ILE A 29 -24.83 15.82 -1.88
C ILE A 29 -25.87 15.81 -0.77
N THR A 30 -25.70 16.70 0.20
CA THR A 30 -26.68 16.94 1.25
C THR A 30 -27.22 18.35 1.04
N SER A 31 -28.51 18.48 0.80
CA SER A 31 -29.16 19.79 0.80
C SER A 31 -29.31 20.28 2.24
N PRO A 32 -29.06 21.56 2.55
CA PRO A 32 -29.37 22.11 3.86
C PRO A 32 -30.87 21.96 4.13
N ASP A 33 -31.26 21.72 5.39
CA ASP A 33 -32.65 21.57 5.86
C ASP A 33 -33.51 22.86 5.76
N GLU A 34 -33.17 23.82 4.89
CA GLU A 34 -34.02 24.97 4.59
C GLU A 34 -35.02 24.58 3.49
N THR A 35 -36.18 24.10 3.95
CA THR A 35 -37.37 23.79 3.15
C THR A 35 -37.95 25.03 2.46
N THR A 36 -37.27 25.49 1.42
CA THR A 36 -37.88 26.37 0.42
C THR A 36 -38.66 25.46 -0.52
N TYR A 37 -39.92 25.15 -0.17
CA TYR A 37 -40.80 24.36 -1.04
C TYR A 37 -41.03 25.11 -2.36
N ASN A 38 -40.32 24.70 -3.40
CA ASN A 38 -40.49 25.24 -4.74
C ASN A 38 -41.62 24.49 -5.43
N LEU A 39 -42.86 24.89 -5.14
CA LEU A 39 -44.06 24.24 -5.64
C LEU A 39 -44.42 24.78 -7.03
N GLU A 40 -44.54 23.88 -8.02
CA GLU A 40 -45.07 24.20 -9.34
C GLU A 40 -46.40 23.49 -9.58
N LEU A 41 -47.29 24.13 -10.34
CA LEU A 41 -48.52 23.50 -10.79
C LEU A 41 -48.20 22.51 -11.92
N ASN A 42 -48.71 21.29 -11.83
CA ASN A 42 -48.65 20.31 -12.91
C ASN A 42 -49.62 20.69 -14.04
N ARG A 43 -49.24 21.71 -14.82
CA ARG A 43 -50.10 22.31 -15.85
C ARG A 43 -50.69 21.28 -16.82
N PRO A 44 -49.94 20.30 -17.36
CA PRO A 44 -50.50 19.29 -18.25
C PRO A 44 -51.64 18.49 -17.61
N LEU A 45 -51.48 18.10 -16.34
CA LEU A 45 -52.50 17.37 -15.59
C LEU A 45 -53.73 18.24 -15.31
N LEU A 46 -53.52 19.48 -14.85
CA LEU A 46 -54.61 20.42 -14.57
C LEU A 46 -55.42 20.76 -15.82
N GLU A 47 -54.77 20.90 -16.97
CA GLU A 47 -55.42 21.09 -18.27
C GLU A 47 -56.24 19.87 -18.71
N ALA A 48 -55.75 18.65 -18.42
CA ALA A 48 -56.51 17.43 -18.66
C ALA A 48 -57.79 17.37 -17.81
N TYR A 49 -57.69 17.66 -16.51
CA TYR A 49 -58.85 17.73 -15.61
C TYR A 49 -59.86 18.83 -16.01
N LYS A 50 -59.36 20.01 -16.39
CA LYS A 50 -60.21 21.10 -16.87
C LYS A 50 -60.99 20.71 -18.13
N ARG A 51 -60.38 19.96 -19.05
CA ARG A 51 -61.07 19.45 -20.25
C ARG A 51 -62.18 18.47 -19.88
N ALA A 52 -61.89 17.47 -19.04
CA ALA A 52 -62.88 16.48 -18.61
C ALA A 52 -64.08 17.12 -17.87
N PHE A 53 -63.82 18.10 -17.00
CA PHE A 53 -64.89 18.82 -16.32
C PHE A 53 -65.79 19.61 -17.27
N ASN A 54 -65.21 20.27 -18.27
CA ASN A 54 -65.98 21.03 -19.26
C ASN A 54 -66.82 20.10 -20.16
N GLU A 55 -66.35 18.89 -20.44
CA GLU A 55 -67.09 17.87 -21.18
C GLU A 55 -68.32 17.41 -20.37
N MET A 56 -68.13 17.13 -19.08
CA MET A 56 -69.22 16.77 -18.16
C MET A 56 -70.29 17.87 -18.07
N ASN A 57 -69.90 19.15 -17.97
CA ASN A 57 -70.86 20.26 -17.96
C ASN A 57 -71.72 20.30 -19.22
N ARG A 58 -71.15 19.98 -20.39
CA ARG A 58 -71.89 19.93 -21.66
C ARG A 58 -72.83 18.73 -21.74
N GLU A 59 -72.39 17.57 -21.23
CA GLU A 59 -73.17 16.33 -21.27
C GLU A 59 -74.40 16.40 -20.35
N PHE A 60 -74.26 17.01 -19.17
CA PHE A 60 -75.31 17.07 -18.15
C PHE A 60 -76.07 18.41 -18.10
N ASP A 61 -75.85 19.30 -19.07
CA ASP A 61 -76.44 20.65 -19.16
C ASP A 61 -76.28 21.49 -17.87
N THR A 62 -75.09 21.43 -17.28
CA THR A 62 -74.73 22.18 -16.06
C THR A 62 -73.76 23.30 -16.41
N ASN A 63 -73.80 24.40 -15.63
CA ASN A 63 -72.93 25.56 -15.82
C ASN A 63 -72.10 25.86 -14.56
N GLU A 64 -71.60 24.80 -13.94
CA GLU A 64 -70.76 24.90 -12.75
C GLU A 64 -69.34 25.36 -13.10
N LYS A 65 -68.71 26.11 -12.20
CA LYS A 65 -67.32 26.58 -12.38
C LYS A 65 -66.38 25.75 -11.52
N ILE A 66 -65.25 25.33 -12.10
CA ILE A 66 -64.20 24.66 -11.33
C ILE A 66 -63.60 25.66 -10.35
N LYS A 67 -63.63 25.28 -9.07
CA LYS A 67 -63.03 26.02 -7.97
C LYS A 67 -61.56 25.59 -7.79
N PRO A 68 -60.59 26.50 -7.58
CA PRO A 68 -59.18 26.16 -7.39
C PRO A 68 -58.93 25.09 -6.32
N GLU A 69 -59.76 25.07 -5.28
CA GLU A 69 -59.74 24.12 -4.17
C GLU A 69 -59.92 22.67 -4.64
N PHE A 70 -60.62 22.44 -5.76
CA PHE A 70 -60.74 21.12 -6.37
C PHE A 70 -59.38 20.59 -6.81
N PHE A 71 -58.54 21.44 -7.41
CA PHE A 71 -57.22 21.03 -7.88
C PHE A 71 -56.27 20.74 -6.72
N LEU A 72 -56.43 21.40 -5.56
CA LEU A 72 -55.61 21.12 -4.37
C LEU A 72 -55.91 19.74 -3.75
N GLN A 73 -57.05 19.14 -4.06
CA GLN A 73 -57.44 17.80 -3.62
C GLN A 73 -56.97 16.70 -4.57
N LEU A 74 -56.55 17.07 -5.79
CA LEU A 74 -56.05 16.11 -6.76
C LEU A 74 -54.61 15.74 -6.43
N ARG A 75 -54.33 14.43 -6.48
CA ARG A 75 -52.97 13.93 -6.39
C ARG A 75 -52.15 14.49 -7.56
N ASP A 76 -50.91 14.91 -7.29
CA ASP A 76 -49.93 15.39 -8.28
C ASP A 76 -50.30 16.70 -9.00
N ALA A 77 -51.32 17.43 -8.54
CA ALA A 77 -51.70 18.75 -9.06
C ALA A 77 -50.66 19.84 -8.74
N ILE A 78 -50.03 19.71 -7.57
CA ILE A 78 -48.85 20.48 -7.17
C ILE A 78 -47.69 19.50 -7.12
N ILE A 79 -46.64 19.82 -7.85
CA ILE A 79 -45.38 19.09 -7.85
C ILE A 79 -44.32 19.93 -7.15
N GLU A 80 -43.46 19.26 -6.39
CA GLU A 80 -42.27 19.89 -5.85
C GLU A 80 -41.19 19.87 -6.93
N LYS A 81 -40.70 21.05 -7.29
CA LYS A 81 -39.57 21.21 -8.19
C LYS A 81 -38.31 21.29 -7.35
N THR A 82 -37.63 20.17 -7.21
CA THR A 82 -36.24 20.16 -6.74
C THR A 82 -35.45 21.08 -7.66
N ALA A 83 -34.88 22.16 -7.11
CA ALA A 83 -33.93 22.98 -7.86
C ALA A 83 -32.70 22.12 -8.09
N GLU A 84 -32.55 21.59 -9.30
CA GLU A 84 -31.30 20.92 -9.68
C GLU A 84 -30.20 21.99 -9.74
N PRO A 85 -29.09 21.82 -9.02
CA PRO A 85 -28.00 22.79 -9.06
C PRO A 85 -27.46 22.92 -10.48
N ASP A 86 -27.03 24.13 -10.85
CA ASP A 86 -26.39 24.38 -12.13
C ASP A 86 -25.18 23.42 -12.30
N PRO A 87 -25.11 22.65 -13.40
CA PRO A 87 -23.99 21.77 -13.68
C PRO A 87 -22.60 22.44 -13.57
N ASP A 88 -22.48 23.71 -13.94
CA ASP A 88 -21.21 24.43 -13.87
C ASP A 88 -20.84 24.83 -12.44
N GLU A 89 -21.83 25.26 -11.64
CA GLU A 89 -21.62 25.53 -10.21
C GLU A 89 -21.27 24.25 -9.44
N LEU A 90 -21.95 23.14 -9.76
CA LEU A 90 -21.68 21.84 -9.17
C LEU A 90 -20.26 21.37 -9.51
N LYS A 91 -19.84 21.51 -10.77
CA LYS A 91 -18.47 21.17 -11.20
C LYS A 91 -17.42 22.00 -10.45
N GLY A 92 -17.65 23.31 -10.31
CA GLY A 92 -16.75 24.19 -9.57
C GLY A 92 -16.64 23.84 -8.08
N ALA A 93 -17.76 23.48 -7.44
CA ALA A 93 -17.78 23.01 -6.05
C ALA A 93 -17.05 21.66 -5.90
N LEU A 94 -17.30 20.72 -6.82
CA LEU A 94 -16.63 19.41 -6.84
C LEU A 94 -15.12 19.54 -7.03
N SER A 95 -14.66 20.37 -7.96
CA SER A 95 -13.23 20.62 -8.19
C SER A 95 -12.54 21.11 -6.91
N LYS A 96 -13.10 22.13 -6.24
CA LYS A 96 -12.53 22.64 -4.97
C LYS A 96 -12.52 21.59 -3.84
N LEU A 97 -13.54 20.73 -3.81
CA LEU A 97 -13.61 19.65 -2.82
C LEU A 97 -12.57 18.57 -3.10
N LEU A 98 -12.42 18.18 -4.37
CA LEU A 98 -11.41 17.22 -4.80
C LEU A 98 -10.01 17.73 -4.51
N ASP A 99 -9.68 18.98 -4.88
CA ASP A 99 -8.38 19.58 -4.62
C ASP A 99 -7.99 19.47 -3.14
N LYS A 100 -8.88 19.92 -2.24
CA LYS A 100 -8.63 19.83 -0.79
C LYS A 100 -8.47 18.40 -0.29
N THR A 101 -9.25 17.48 -0.84
CA THR A 101 -9.21 16.06 -0.44
C THR A 101 -7.92 15.40 -0.92
N LEU A 102 -7.49 15.68 -2.15
CA LEU A 102 -6.26 15.17 -2.74
C LEU A 102 -5.02 15.78 -2.06
N ASP A 103 -5.03 17.07 -1.74
CA ASP A 103 -3.97 17.71 -0.95
C ASP A 103 -3.83 17.03 0.42
N SER A 104 -4.95 16.74 1.10
CA SER A 104 -4.92 16.03 2.37
C SER A 104 -4.43 14.58 2.23
N LEU A 105 -4.76 13.91 1.12
CA LEU A 105 -4.31 12.55 0.84
C LEU A 105 -2.80 12.51 0.60
N GLU A 106 -2.26 13.45 -0.19
CA GLU A 106 -0.83 13.58 -0.45
C GLU A 106 -0.04 13.84 0.84
N LEU A 107 -0.54 14.74 1.71
CA LEU A 107 0.08 15.00 3.01
C LEU A 107 0.09 13.75 3.90
N MET A 108 -1.00 12.98 3.91
CA MET A 108 -1.07 11.72 4.67
C MET A 108 -0.06 10.70 4.13
N ARG A 109 0.00 10.50 2.81
CA ARG A 109 0.95 9.58 2.15
C ARG A 109 2.40 9.98 2.41
N ALA A 110 2.71 11.27 2.38
CA ALA A 110 4.06 11.76 2.69
C ALA A 110 4.44 11.46 4.16
N SER A 111 3.51 11.67 5.10
CA SER A 111 3.73 11.34 6.51
C SER A 111 3.92 9.83 6.72
N GLU A 112 3.11 9.00 6.06
CA GLU A 112 3.22 7.54 6.12
C GLU A 112 4.53 7.05 5.51
N GLY A 113 4.89 7.56 4.33
CA GLY A 113 6.16 7.26 3.67
C GLY A 113 7.37 7.61 4.53
N SER A 114 7.34 8.75 5.22
CA SER A 114 8.39 9.11 6.18
C SER A 114 8.48 8.14 7.36
N ALA A 115 7.34 7.73 7.93
CA ALA A 115 7.31 6.74 9.01
C ALA A 115 7.84 5.37 8.54
N LEU A 116 7.48 4.95 7.33
CA LEU A 116 7.91 3.70 6.73
C LEU A 116 9.42 3.69 6.44
N ALA A 117 9.94 4.78 5.84
CA ALA A 117 11.37 4.94 5.60
C ALA A 117 12.19 4.89 6.90
N ASN A 118 11.67 5.49 7.98
CA ASN A 118 12.30 5.43 9.30
C ASN A 118 12.31 4.00 9.88
N ASP A 119 11.22 3.23 9.72
CA ASP A 119 11.18 1.84 10.17
C ASP A 119 12.15 0.96 9.37
N LEU A 120 12.15 1.09 8.04
CA LEU A 120 13.08 0.37 7.16
C LEU A 120 14.53 0.66 7.49
N ASN A 121 14.90 1.93 7.71
CA ASN A 121 16.27 2.28 8.11
C ASN A 121 16.70 1.61 9.41
N LYS A 122 15.80 1.51 10.41
CA LYS A 122 16.12 0.79 11.66
C LYS A 122 16.38 -0.68 11.40
N ARG A 123 15.56 -1.33 10.57
CA ARG A 123 15.72 -2.74 10.21
C ARG A 123 16.99 -3.00 9.43
N LEU A 124 17.30 -2.17 8.43
CA LEU A 124 18.55 -2.26 7.66
C LEU A 124 19.78 -2.11 8.57
N THR A 125 19.71 -1.23 9.57
CA THR A 125 20.76 -1.08 10.58
C THR A 125 20.93 -2.36 11.40
N LEU A 126 19.84 -2.96 11.87
CA LEU A 126 19.90 -4.24 12.60
C LEU A 126 20.49 -5.35 11.75
N ILE A 127 20.08 -5.47 10.49
CA ILE A 127 20.61 -6.46 9.55
C ILE A 127 22.12 -6.26 9.38
N LYS A 128 22.58 -5.02 9.21
CA LYS A 128 24.00 -4.69 9.11
C LYS A 128 24.77 -5.13 10.36
N ASP A 129 24.26 -4.83 11.55
CA ASP A 129 24.89 -5.24 12.80
C ASP A 129 25.03 -6.76 12.91
N TYR A 130 24.02 -7.53 12.49
CA TYR A 130 24.11 -8.98 12.44
C TYR A 130 25.12 -9.49 11.40
N LEU A 131 25.17 -8.88 10.21
CA LEU A 131 26.17 -9.24 9.19
C LEU A 131 27.59 -8.94 9.68
N ASP A 132 27.81 -7.83 10.37
CA ASP A 132 29.10 -7.47 10.95
C ASP A 132 29.53 -8.48 12.04
N ARG A 133 28.58 -8.94 12.87
CA ARG A 133 28.83 -10.02 13.84
C ARG A 133 29.19 -11.34 13.16
N ILE A 134 28.51 -11.70 12.07
CA ILE A 134 28.82 -12.89 11.28
C ILE A 134 30.24 -12.77 10.70
N ALA A 135 30.59 -11.61 10.13
CA ALA A 135 31.90 -11.34 9.57
C ALA A 135 33.03 -11.45 10.61
N GLN A 136 32.79 -10.95 11.83
CA GLN A 136 33.75 -11.06 12.93
C GLN A 136 33.89 -12.50 13.46
N ARG A 137 32.80 -13.28 13.44
CA ARG A 137 32.79 -14.66 13.94
C ARG A 137 33.44 -15.64 12.96
N ALA A 138 33.27 -15.43 11.65
CA ALA A 138 33.68 -16.37 10.61
C ALA A 138 35.15 -16.84 10.72
N PRO A 139 36.16 -15.96 10.96
CA PRO A 139 37.55 -16.38 11.12
C PRO A 139 37.79 -17.31 12.32
N SER A 140 37.07 -17.09 13.43
CA SER A 140 37.21 -17.91 14.64
C SER A 140 36.71 -19.35 14.46
N VAL A 141 35.73 -19.57 13.58
CA VAL A 141 35.14 -20.89 13.33
C VAL A 141 36.20 -21.88 12.80
N VAL A 142 37.06 -21.43 11.90
CA VAL A 142 38.14 -22.25 11.33
C VAL A 142 39.18 -22.61 12.40
N MET A 143 39.56 -21.64 13.24
CA MET A 143 40.51 -21.86 14.33
C MET A 143 39.96 -22.83 15.38
N GLU A 144 38.70 -22.66 15.79
CA GLU A 144 38.04 -23.56 16.73
C GLU A 144 37.86 -24.98 16.16
N TYR A 145 37.60 -25.09 14.86
CA TYR A 145 37.54 -26.40 14.19
C TYR A 145 38.88 -27.12 14.22
N ARG A 146 39.98 -26.42 13.94
CA ARG A 146 41.34 -26.98 14.01
C ARG A 146 41.63 -27.53 15.41
N GLU A 147 41.37 -26.75 16.46
CA GLU A 147 41.60 -27.18 17.84
C GLU A 147 40.72 -28.37 18.23
N LYS A 148 39.43 -28.35 17.87
CA LYS A 148 38.52 -29.48 18.12
C LYS A 148 38.97 -30.75 17.41
N LEU A 149 39.42 -30.65 16.18
CA LEU A 149 39.90 -31.79 15.40
C LEU A 149 41.18 -32.36 16.01
N LYS A 150 42.14 -31.49 16.38
CA LYS A 150 43.37 -31.88 17.06
C LYS A 150 43.10 -32.62 18.37
N ASN A 151 42.32 -32.03 19.27
CA ASN A 151 41.96 -32.63 20.56
C ASN A 151 41.26 -33.98 20.39
N ARG A 152 40.44 -34.12 19.35
CA ARG A 152 39.74 -35.38 19.05
C ARG A 152 40.67 -36.47 18.53
N ILE A 153 41.72 -36.11 17.79
CA ILE A 153 42.75 -37.07 17.35
C ILE A 153 43.55 -37.54 18.57
N GLU A 154 44.01 -36.61 19.42
CA GLU A 154 44.77 -36.92 20.65
C GLU A 154 43.97 -37.83 21.60
N ALA A 155 42.67 -37.61 21.73
CA ALA A 155 41.80 -38.42 22.60
C ALA A 155 41.57 -39.86 22.08
N ILE A 156 41.75 -40.13 20.79
CA ILE A 156 41.54 -41.46 20.20
C ILE A 156 42.78 -42.35 20.34
N SER A 157 43.98 -41.76 20.43
CA SER A 157 45.21 -42.52 20.62
C SER A 157 46.33 -41.66 21.20
N GLU A 158 46.78 -42.01 22.41
CA GLU A 158 47.94 -41.39 23.07
C GLU A 158 49.28 -41.69 22.36
N GLU A 159 49.31 -42.67 21.46
CA GLU A 159 50.53 -43.14 20.75
C GLU A 159 50.59 -42.71 19.26
N LEU A 160 49.53 -42.10 18.72
CA LEU A 160 49.50 -41.63 17.33
C LEU A 160 50.14 -40.24 17.23
N GLU A 161 51.30 -40.18 16.58
CA GLU A 161 51.91 -38.92 16.21
C GLU A 161 51.01 -38.19 15.19
N ILE A 162 50.65 -36.94 15.48
CA ILE A 162 49.78 -36.16 14.60
C ILE A 162 50.54 -35.83 13.31
N ASP A 163 50.02 -36.28 12.17
CA ASP A 163 50.46 -35.81 10.87
C ASP A 163 49.95 -34.39 10.64
N ASP A 164 50.80 -33.40 10.92
CA ASP A 164 50.51 -31.98 10.76
C ASP A 164 50.13 -31.61 9.31
N ALA A 165 50.66 -32.30 8.31
CA ALA A 165 50.32 -32.04 6.91
C ALA A 165 48.88 -32.48 6.61
N ARG A 166 48.47 -33.63 7.14
CA ARG A 166 47.10 -34.12 6.99
C ARG A 166 46.10 -33.29 7.79
N LEU A 167 46.47 -32.86 9.00
CA LEU A 167 45.64 -31.94 9.79
C LEU A 167 45.45 -30.60 9.07
N ALA A 168 46.52 -30.02 8.52
CA ALA A 168 46.45 -28.78 7.76
C ALA A 168 45.56 -28.91 6.51
N GLN A 169 45.64 -30.04 5.81
CA GLN A 169 44.79 -30.32 4.65
C GLN A 169 43.30 -30.38 5.00
N GLU A 170 42.94 -31.07 6.10
CA GLU A 170 41.55 -31.14 6.57
C GLU A 170 41.01 -29.77 7.00
N VAL A 171 41.82 -28.98 7.69
CA VAL A 171 41.45 -27.61 8.08
C VAL A 171 41.25 -26.72 6.85
N ALA A 172 42.10 -26.84 5.82
CA ALA A 172 41.96 -26.09 4.57
C ALA A 172 40.68 -26.46 3.81
N LEU A 173 40.35 -27.75 3.73
CA LEU A 173 39.10 -28.23 3.12
C LEU A 173 37.87 -27.72 3.88
N PHE A 174 37.93 -27.74 5.21
CA PHE A 174 36.86 -27.18 6.04
C PHE A 174 36.70 -25.68 5.83
N ALA A 175 37.81 -24.93 5.83
CA ALA A 175 37.83 -23.48 5.61
C ALA A 175 37.18 -23.11 4.27
N ALA A 176 37.54 -23.80 3.19
CA ALA A 176 36.93 -23.58 1.88
C ALA A 176 35.43 -23.88 1.86
N ARG A 177 34.98 -24.89 2.62
CA ARG A 177 33.56 -25.27 2.70
C ARG A 177 32.73 -24.28 3.51
N CYS A 178 33.29 -23.72 4.59
CA CYS A 178 32.58 -22.76 5.44
C CYS A 178 32.84 -21.30 5.07
N ASP A 179 33.58 -21.03 3.99
CA ASP A 179 33.86 -19.67 3.54
C ASP A 179 32.57 -18.98 3.04
N ILE A 180 32.23 -17.90 3.73
CA ILE A 180 31.05 -17.05 3.51
C ILE A 180 31.43 -15.60 3.19
N THR A 181 32.71 -15.34 2.91
CA THR A 181 33.25 -13.98 2.74
C THR A 181 32.59 -13.26 1.57
N GLU A 182 32.39 -13.96 0.44
CA GLU A 182 31.78 -13.40 -0.75
C GLU A 182 30.33 -13.00 -0.52
N GLU A 183 29.56 -13.85 0.17
CA GLU A 183 28.15 -13.62 0.48
C GLU A 183 27.97 -12.42 1.42
N ILE A 184 28.86 -12.26 2.42
CA ILE A 184 28.84 -11.10 3.32
C ILE A 184 29.10 -9.80 2.54
N VAL A 185 30.10 -9.80 1.64
CA VAL A 185 30.44 -8.63 0.82
C VAL A 185 29.29 -8.26 -0.12
N ARG A 186 28.66 -9.27 -0.76
CA ARG A 186 27.48 -9.08 -1.61
C ARG A 186 26.31 -8.54 -0.82
N ALA A 187 26.02 -9.10 0.35
CA ALA A 187 24.96 -8.62 1.22
C ALA A 187 25.18 -7.16 1.64
N GLY A 188 26.39 -6.80 2.06
CA GLY A 188 26.74 -5.41 2.39
C GLY A 188 26.59 -4.44 1.21
N SER A 189 26.93 -4.89 0.00
CA SER A 189 26.74 -4.11 -1.24
C SER A 189 25.26 -3.90 -1.54
N ASN A 190 24.43 -4.94 -1.37
CA ASN A 190 22.99 -4.86 -1.55
C ASN A 190 22.31 -3.94 -0.52
N LEU A 191 22.75 -3.96 0.75
CA LEU A 191 22.26 -3.02 1.76
C LEU A 191 22.59 -1.57 1.41
N THR A 192 23.80 -1.32 0.90
CA THR A 192 24.20 0.02 0.46
C THR A 192 23.32 0.50 -0.69
N LEU A 193 23.08 -0.36 -1.68
CA LEU A 193 22.21 -0.04 -2.81
C LEU A 193 20.74 0.16 -2.38
N PHE A 194 20.29 -0.56 -1.34
CA PHE A 194 18.96 -0.37 -0.75
C PHE A 194 18.80 1.06 -0.23
N HIS A 195 19.75 1.57 0.54
CA HIS A 195 19.74 2.96 1.01
C HIS A 195 19.70 3.95 -0.16
N THR A 196 20.54 3.75 -1.18
CA THR A 196 20.55 4.63 -2.37
C THR A 196 19.20 4.69 -3.06
N TYR A 197 18.48 3.56 -3.17
CA TYR A 197 17.14 3.56 -3.77
C TYR A 197 16.11 4.28 -2.91
N MET A 198 16.19 4.21 -1.58
CA MET A 198 15.26 4.95 -0.71
C MET A 198 15.40 6.48 -0.80
N GLU A 199 16.50 6.98 -1.35
CA GLU A 199 16.73 8.42 -1.57
C GLU A 199 16.27 8.90 -2.97
N MET A 200 15.81 7.99 -3.83
CA MET A 200 15.36 8.35 -5.17
C MET A 200 13.91 8.83 -5.17
N ASP A 201 13.64 9.87 -5.95
CA ASP A 201 12.27 10.38 -6.22
C ASP A 201 11.66 9.65 -7.44
N ASP A 202 11.58 8.31 -7.34
CA ASP A 202 11.04 7.41 -8.37
C ASP A 202 10.33 6.23 -7.71
N ALA A 203 9.50 5.51 -8.47
CA ALA A 203 8.78 4.34 -7.98
C ALA A 203 9.74 3.16 -7.70
N ILE A 204 10.25 3.07 -6.47
CA ILE A 204 11.34 2.17 -6.09
C ILE A 204 10.91 0.78 -5.61
N GLY A 205 9.62 0.56 -5.30
CA GLY A 205 9.15 -0.68 -4.67
C GLY A 205 9.61 -1.97 -5.36
N ARG A 206 9.57 -2.04 -6.71
CA ARG A 206 10.09 -3.21 -7.46
C ARG A 206 11.59 -3.39 -7.34
N ARG A 207 12.36 -2.29 -7.31
CA ARG A 207 13.83 -2.35 -7.16
C ARG A 207 14.19 -2.82 -5.76
N LEU A 208 13.48 -2.34 -4.74
CA LEU A 208 13.65 -2.78 -3.37
C LEU A 208 13.28 -4.26 -3.20
N ASP A 209 12.18 -4.74 -3.80
CA ASP A 209 11.78 -6.15 -3.74
C ASP A 209 12.85 -7.07 -4.32
N PHE A 210 13.45 -6.68 -5.45
CA PHE A 210 14.59 -7.39 -6.03
C PHE A 210 15.79 -7.46 -5.06
N LEU A 211 16.12 -6.37 -4.37
CA LEU A 211 17.21 -6.37 -3.37
C LEU A 211 16.90 -7.26 -2.17
N VAL A 212 15.64 -7.30 -1.71
CA VAL A 212 15.21 -8.23 -0.65
C VAL A 212 15.40 -9.68 -1.09
N GLN A 213 15.10 -10.00 -2.35
CA GLN A 213 15.33 -11.34 -2.90
C GLN A 213 16.82 -11.68 -2.98
N GLU A 214 17.66 -10.76 -3.47
CA GLU A 214 19.10 -10.97 -3.54
C GLU A 214 19.72 -11.12 -2.14
N LEU A 215 19.32 -10.29 -1.16
CA LEU A 215 19.75 -10.42 0.24
C LEU A 215 19.36 -11.79 0.82
N ASN A 216 18.13 -12.24 0.57
CA ASN A 216 17.68 -13.57 1.00
C ASN A 216 18.50 -14.69 0.35
N ARG A 217 18.91 -14.55 -0.91
CA ARG A 217 19.79 -15.51 -1.58
C ARG A 217 21.15 -15.60 -0.88
N GLU A 218 21.79 -14.47 -0.61
CA GLU A 218 23.08 -14.45 0.09
C GLU A 218 22.94 -15.05 1.51
N LEU A 219 21.88 -14.71 2.24
CA LEU A 219 21.64 -15.25 3.58
C LEU A 219 21.35 -16.76 3.61
N ASN A 220 20.69 -17.29 2.58
CA ASN A 220 20.49 -18.74 2.46
C ASN A 220 21.83 -19.46 2.26
N THR A 221 22.72 -18.91 1.44
CA THR A 221 24.06 -19.47 1.24
C THR A 221 24.89 -19.40 2.52
N ILE A 222 24.91 -18.25 3.21
CA ILE A 222 25.56 -18.09 4.53
C ILE A 222 25.04 -19.15 5.50
N SER A 223 23.73 -19.27 5.64
CA SER A 223 23.10 -20.22 6.56
C SER A 223 23.39 -21.68 6.20
N SER A 224 23.54 -22.02 4.92
CA SER A 224 23.85 -23.39 4.47
C SER A 224 25.32 -23.79 4.65
N LYS A 225 26.22 -22.81 4.60
CA LYS A 225 27.67 -23.00 4.84
C LYS A 225 28.04 -22.84 6.32
N ALA A 226 27.17 -22.20 7.10
CA ALA A 226 27.36 -22.00 8.53
C ALA A 226 27.34 -23.35 9.28
N SER A 227 28.47 -23.66 9.90
CA SER A 227 28.60 -24.79 10.84
C SER A 227 28.66 -24.33 12.31
N ASP A 228 28.64 -23.02 12.52
CA ASP A 228 28.70 -22.37 13.83
C ASP A 228 27.33 -21.86 14.25
N SER A 229 26.94 -22.16 15.49
CA SER A 229 25.60 -21.84 16.00
C SER A 229 25.34 -20.34 16.14
N ILE A 230 26.37 -19.53 16.38
CA ILE A 230 26.23 -18.07 16.49
C ILE A 230 25.96 -17.48 15.11
N ILE A 231 26.67 -17.95 14.09
CA ILE A 231 26.42 -17.55 12.70
C ILE A 231 25.00 -17.95 12.28
N SER A 232 24.58 -19.20 12.57
CA SER A 232 23.23 -19.66 12.25
C SER A 232 22.14 -18.84 12.96
N ALA A 233 22.34 -18.51 14.24
CA ALA A 233 21.39 -17.68 14.98
C ALA A 233 21.28 -16.27 14.38
N CYS A 234 22.42 -15.62 14.07
CA CYS A 234 22.40 -14.31 13.42
C CYS A 234 21.71 -14.36 12.04
N ALA A 235 21.94 -15.41 11.26
CA ALA A 235 21.29 -15.58 9.95
C ALA A 235 19.75 -15.71 10.08
N VAL A 236 19.25 -16.35 11.14
CA VAL A 236 17.80 -16.43 11.43
C VAL A 236 17.23 -15.06 11.75
N GLU A 237 17.90 -14.27 12.60
CA GLU A 237 17.46 -12.90 12.92
C GLU A 237 17.43 -12.02 11.68
N VAL A 238 18.44 -12.11 10.81
CA VAL A 238 18.45 -11.37 9.54
C VAL A 238 17.29 -11.77 8.64
N LYS A 239 16.99 -13.08 8.52
CA LYS A 239 15.82 -13.53 7.73
C LYS A 239 14.50 -13.01 8.28
N ALA A 240 14.35 -12.96 9.60
CA ALA A 240 13.16 -12.42 10.24
C ALA A 240 12.99 -10.92 9.93
N GLU A 241 14.08 -10.14 9.95
CA GLU A 241 14.03 -8.73 9.57
C GLU A 241 13.80 -8.52 8.07
N LEU A 242 14.39 -9.36 7.20
CA LEU A 242 14.15 -9.31 5.75
C LEU A 242 12.70 -9.60 5.39
N GLU A 243 12.01 -10.51 6.09
CA GLU A 243 10.60 -10.77 5.84
C GLU A 243 9.72 -9.56 6.20
N LYS A 244 10.01 -8.90 7.34
CA LYS A 244 9.31 -7.67 7.74
C LYS A 244 9.55 -6.53 6.73
N ILE A 245 10.78 -6.41 6.22
CA ILE A 245 11.09 -5.47 5.14
C ILE A 245 10.31 -5.82 3.87
N ARG A 246 10.23 -7.10 3.51
CA ARG A 246 9.49 -7.56 2.31
C ARG A 246 8.03 -7.14 2.35
N GLU A 247 7.37 -7.32 3.49
CA GLU A 247 5.96 -6.91 3.68
C GLU A 247 5.80 -5.39 3.51
N GLN A 248 6.74 -4.60 4.02
CA GLN A 248 6.70 -3.15 3.91
C GLN A 248 6.99 -2.63 2.50
N VAL A 249 7.94 -3.24 1.80
CA VAL A 249 8.32 -2.86 0.43
C VAL A 249 7.16 -3.00 -0.55
N GLN A 250 6.23 -3.94 -0.30
CA GLN A 250 5.01 -4.07 -1.11
C GLN A 250 4.04 -2.89 -0.97
N ASN A 251 4.17 -2.11 0.10
CA ASN A 251 3.36 -0.92 0.38
C ASN A 251 4.08 0.39 0.02
N ILE A 252 5.34 0.34 -0.46
CA ILE A 252 6.07 1.52 -0.91
C ILE A 252 5.62 1.93 -2.31
N GLU A 253 5.34 3.21 -2.48
CA GLU A 253 4.95 3.84 -3.74
C GLU A 253 6.03 4.77 -4.27
#